data_AF-A0A922WP49-F1
#
_entry.id   AF-A0A922WP49-F1
#
_cell.length_a   1.000
_cell.length_b   1.000
_cell.length_c   1.000
_cell.angle_alpha   90.00
_cell.angle_beta   90.00
_cell.angle_gamma   90.00
#
_symmetry.space_group_name_H-M   'P 1'
#
loop_
_entity.id
_entity.type
_entity.pdbx_description
1 polymer ?
#
loop_
_entity_poly.entity_id
_entity_poly.type
_entity_poly.pdbx_seq_one_letter_code
_entity_poly.pdbx_strand_id
1 'polypeptide(L)'
;MEIVYHFDTASAALRACDNGNVVTGSVLVIASDCIVGLASNPPRAITARTGPFKPFFGTSRSAILTESRHSAEQIRAAVDEAYRQGFPVPEALADFATLRSEMSACAREYRLTSDEILALVEACEARSTEFWNTLGQAGADSSAARILQAGIENLSAARRKLLDRPL
;
A
#
# COMPACT_ATOMS: atom_id res chain seq x y z
N MET A 1 15.37 -17.73 10.20
CA MET A 1 15.00 -17.87 8.78
C MET A 1 13.48 -17.84 8.73
N GLU A 2 12.92 -16.80 8.14
CA GLU A 2 11.46 -16.61 8.03
C GLU A 2 10.98 -17.40 6.79
N ILE A 3 10.04 -18.32 6.96
CA ILE A 3 9.49 -19.10 5.85
C ILE A 3 8.23 -18.39 5.35
N VAL A 4 8.20 -18.07 4.06
CA VAL A 4 7.08 -17.41 3.39
C VAL A 4 6.48 -18.37 2.37
N TYR A 5 5.18 -18.65 2.47
CA TYR A 5 4.43 -19.47 1.54
C TYR A 5 3.46 -18.59 0.73
N HIS A 6 3.52 -18.72 -0.59
CA HIS A 6 2.61 -18.03 -1.50
C HIS A 6 1.49 -18.96 -1.96
N PHE A 7 0.27 -18.45 -2.00
CA PHE A 7 -0.91 -19.17 -2.48
C PHE A 7 -1.71 -18.30 -3.46
N ASP A 8 -2.34 -18.94 -4.43
CA ASP A 8 -3.22 -18.25 -5.39
C ASP A 8 -4.56 -17.83 -4.76
N THR A 9 -5.01 -18.54 -3.72
CA THR A 9 -6.30 -18.30 -3.04
C THR A 9 -6.20 -18.52 -1.54
N ALA A 10 -6.97 -17.75 -0.77
CA ALA A 10 -7.04 -17.91 0.69
C ALA A 10 -7.61 -19.27 1.13
N SER A 11 -8.47 -19.89 0.30
CA SER A 11 -9.01 -21.24 0.56
C SER A 11 -7.93 -22.32 0.44
N ALA A 12 -6.99 -22.19 -0.49
CA ALA A 12 -5.86 -23.13 -0.60
C ALA A 12 -4.93 -23.01 0.61
N ALA A 13 -4.64 -21.78 1.05
CA ALA A 13 -3.85 -21.52 2.25
C ALA A 13 -4.50 -22.08 3.52
N LEU A 14 -5.83 -21.94 3.67
CA LEU A 14 -6.58 -22.52 4.79
C LEU A 14 -6.43 -24.05 4.82
N ARG A 15 -6.68 -24.73 3.70
CA ARG A 15 -6.52 -26.19 3.61
C ARG A 15 -5.10 -26.65 3.91
N ALA A 16 -4.09 -25.88 3.47
CA ALA A 16 -2.69 -26.20 3.77
C ALA A 16 -2.39 -26.10 5.28
N CYS A 17 -3.00 -25.14 5.99
CA CYS A 17 -2.91 -25.04 7.44
C CYS A 17 -3.63 -26.21 8.13
N ASP A 18 -4.84 -26.54 7.70
CA ASP A 18 -5.65 -27.62 8.28
C ASP A 18 -4.98 -28.99 8.13
N ASN A 19 -4.32 -29.22 6.98
CA ASN A 19 -3.62 -30.46 6.69
C ASN A 19 -2.20 -30.53 7.29
N GLY A 20 -1.71 -29.44 7.91
CA GLY A 20 -0.35 -29.39 8.47
C GLY A 20 0.77 -29.32 7.41
N ASN A 21 0.44 -28.90 6.19
CA ASN A 21 1.40 -28.78 5.08
C ASN A 21 2.31 -27.55 5.19
N VAL A 22 1.99 -26.63 6.10
CA VAL A 22 2.76 -25.42 6.39
C VAL A 22 3.20 -25.40 7.84
N VAL A 23 4.39 -24.87 8.08
CA VAL A 23 4.95 -24.77 9.43
C VAL A 23 4.23 -23.65 10.20
N THR A 24 3.69 -23.96 11.38
CA THR A 24 3.04 -22.98 12.27
C THR A 24 3.94 -21.77 12.51
N GLY A 25 3.36 -20.56 12.39
CA GLY A 25 4.06 -19.29 12.53
C GLY A 25 4.79 -18.81 11.27
N SER A 26 4.76 -19.58 10.18
CA SER A 26 5.24 -19.11 8.87
C SER A 26 4.30 -18.07 8.28
N VAL A 27 4.84 -17.22 7.42
CA VAL A 27 4.06 -16.19 6.73
C VAL A 27 3.33 -16.79 5.53
N LEU A 28 2.07 -16.42 5.36
CA LEU A 28 1.22 -16.79 4.24
C LEU A 28 0.92 -15.54 3.42
N VAL A 29 1.08 -15.60 2.10
CA VAL A 29 0.81 -14.48 1.19
C VAL A 29 -0.18 -14.92 0.10
N ILE A 30 -1.28 -14.19 -0.03
CA ILE A 30 -2.27 -14.33 -1.12
C ILE A 30 -2.39 -12.98 -1.81
N ALA A 31 -1.58 -12.78 -2.86
CA ALA A 31 -1.41 -11.47 -3.48
C ALA A 31 -2.68 -10.97 -4.19
N SER A 32 -3.39 -11.88 -4.87
CA SER A 32 -4.68 -11.61 -5.54
C SER A 32 -5.74 -11.04 -4.59
N ASP A 33 -5.72 -11.48 -3.33
CA ASP A 33 -6.65 -11.07 -2.29
C ASP A 33 -6.10 -9.97 -1.38
N CYS A 34 -4.87 -9.51 -1.61
CA CYS A 34 -4.14 -8.59 -0.71
C CYS A 34 -4.11 -9.10 0.75
N ILE A 35 -3.93 -10.41 0.95
CA ILE A 35 -3.92 -11.02 2.29
C ILE A 35 -2.51 -11.45 2.66
N VAL A 36 -2.06 -11.03 3.84
CA VAL A 36 -0.95 -11.67 4.56
C VAL A 36 -1.47 -12.21 5.88
N GLY A 37 -1.00 -13.40 6.25
CA GLY A 37 -1.36 -14.02 7.52
C GLY A 37 -0.26 -14.90 8.09
N LEU A 38 -0.54 -15.48 9.25
CA LEU A 38 0.30 -16.43 9.95
C LEU A 38 -0.32 -17.82 9.93
N ALA A 39 0.49 -18.79 9.50
CA ALA A 39 0.16 -20.20 9.52
C ALA A 39 -0.20 -20.66 10.94
N SER A 40 -1.43 -21.08 11.14
CA SER A 40 -1.94 -21.68 12.38
C SER A 40 -3.25 -22.38 12.06
N ASN A 41 -3.79 -23.16 13.00
CA ASN A 41 -5.14 -23.69 12.87
C ASN A 41 -6.04 -23.07 13.95
N PRO A 42 -6.92 -22.12 13.59
CA PRO A 42 -7.07 -21.47 12.26
C PRO A 42 -6.01 -20.37 12.02
N PRO A 43 -5.71 -20.03 10.75
CA PRO A 43 -4.70 -19.02 10.40
C PRO A 43 -5.12 -17.62 10.87
N ARG A 44 -4.14 -16.78 11.17
CA ARG A 44 -4.36 -15.41 11.68
C ARG A 44 -4.05 -14.37 10.61
N ALA A 45 -4.97 -13.45 10.36
CA ALA A 45 -4.79 -12.37 9.40
C ALA A 45 -3.91 -11.26 9.98
N ILE A 46 -2.97 -10.77 9.18
CA ILE A 46 -2.11 -9.62 9.51
C ILE A 46 -2.58 -8.37 8.76
N THR A 47 -3.11 -8.54 7.56
CA THR A 47 -3.69 -7.46 6.75
C THR A 47 -5.12 -7.13 7.20
N ALA A 48 -5.59 -5.93 6.84
CA ALA A 48 -6.96 -5.48 7.10
C ALA A 48 -8.00 -6.34 6.36
N ARG A 49 -7.66 -6.83 5.16
CA ARG A 49 -8.43 -7.89 4.50
C ARG A 49 -8.06 -9.22 5.13
N THR A 50 -9.06 -9.93 5.64
CA THR A 50 -8.86 -11.18 6.39
C THR A 50 -9.29 -12.41 5.61
N GLY A 51 -10.27 -12.29 4.70
CA GLY A 51 -10.86 -13.45 4.02
C GLY A 51 -11.29 -14.53 5.02
N PRO A 52 -10.94 -15.81 4.82
CA PRO A 52 -11.25 -16.89 5.76
C PRO A 52 -10.35 -16.93 7.00
N PHE A 53 -9.36 -16.04 7.13
CA PHE A 53 -8.42 -16.04 8.26
C PHE A 53 -9.01 -15.28 9.45
N LYS A 54 -8.68 -15.71 10.67
CA LYS A 54 -9.15 -15.03 11.88
C LYS A 54 -8.38 -13.74 12.13
N PRO A 55 -9.03 -12.60 12.40
CA PRO A 55 -8.34 -11.37 12.77
C PRO A 55 -7.69 -11.47 14.16
N PHE A 56 -6.87 -10.49 14.50
CA PHE A 56 -6.53 -10.17 15.89
C PHE A 56 -7.57 -9.21 16.47
N PHE A 57 -7.93 -9.39 17.74
CA PHE A 57 -8.87 -8.53 18.46
C PHE A 57 -8.16 -7.61 19.46
N GLY A 58 -6.96 -7.97 19.90
CA GLY A 58 -6.14 -7.11 20.75
C GLY A 58 -5.87 -5.75 20.11
N THR A 59 -6.07 -4.68 20.87
CA THR A 59 -5.82 -3.29 20.44
C THR A 59 -4.45 -2.76 20.87
N SER A 60 -3.67 -3.55 21.59
CA SER A 60 -2.32 -3.22 22.04
C SER A 60 -1.38 -4.40 21.81
N ARG A 61 -0.08 -4.12 21.73
CA ARG A 61 0.96 -5.14 21.55
C ARG A 61 0.87 -6.28 22.57
N SER A 62 0.66 -5.96 23.84
CA SER A 62 0.55 -6.95 24.92
C SER A 62 -0.73 -7.78 24.81
N ALA A 63 -1.86 -7.15 24.47
CA ALA A 63 -3.13 -7.86 24.26
C ALA A 63 -3.04 -8.82 23.06
N ILE A 64 -2.43 -8.39 21.96
CA ILE A 64 -2.20 -9.20 20.76
C ILE A 64 -1.32 -10.40 21.08
N LEU A 65 -0.22 -10.21 21.82
CA LEU A 65 0.66 -11.31 22.22
C LEU A 65 0.01 -12.29 23.19
N THR A 66 -0.94 -11.83 24.00
CA THR A 66 -1.69 -12.70 24.93
C THR A 66 -2.77 -13.50 24.20
N GLU A 67 -3.43 -12.89 23.21
CA GLU A 67 -4.43 -13.54 22.37
C GLU A 67 -3.80 -14.54 21.39
N SER A 68 -2.60 -14.22 20.92
CA SER A 68 -1.89 -14.98 19.91
C SER A 68 -1.07 -16.12 20.52
N ARG A 69 -1.02 -17.25 19.81
CA ARG A 69 0.00 -18.27 20.06
C ARG A 69 1.30 -18.00 19.31
N HIS A 70 1.34 -16.92 18.52
CA HIS A 70 2.49 -16.51 17.74
C HIS A 70 3.39 -15.57 18.55
N SER A 71 4.70 -15.73 18.40
CA SER A 71 5.67 -14.86 19.04
C SER A 71 5.67 -13.47 18.40
N ALA A 72 6.23 -12.48 19.12
CA ALA A 72 6.42 -11.15 18.59
C ALA A 72 7.24 -11.13 17.29
N GLU A 73 8.21 -12.04 17.15
CA GLU A 73 9.04 -12.17 15.96
C GLU A 73 8.25 -12.67 14.75
N GLN A 74 7.34 -13.64 14.95
CA GLN A 74 6.47 -14.16 13.88
C GLN A 74 5.50 -13.08 13.40
N ILE A 75 4.88 -12.35 14.34
CA ILE A 75 3.97 -11.25 14.00
C ILE A 75 4.72 -10.15 13.26
N ARG A 76 5.90 -9.76 13.75
CA ARG A 76 6.78 -8.79 13.07
C ARG A 76 7.12 -9.22 11.64
N ALA A 77 7.55 -10.47 11.45
CA ALA A 77 7.91 -11.00 10.12
C ALA A 77 6.74 -10.86 9.13
N ALA A 78 5.53 -11.21 9.56
CA ALA A 78 4.36 -11.11 8.70
C ALA A 78 3.89 -9.67 8.48
N VAL A 79 4.04 -8.78 9.47
CA VAL A 79 3.76 -7.35 9.32
C VAL A 79 4.73 -6.71 8.33
N ASP A 80 6.02 -7.02 8.45
CA ASP A 80 7.05 -6.56 7.52
C ASP A 80 6.80 -7.10 6.09
N GLU A 81 6.37 -8.36 5.95
CA GLU A 81 5.97 -8.90 4.65
C GLU A 81 4.74 -8.18 4.07
N ALA A 82 3.72 -7.89 4.89
CA ALA A 82 2.56 -7.13 4.44
C ALA A 82 2.94 -5.74 3.92
N TYR A 83 3.87 -5.05 4.60
CA TYR A 83 4.41 -3.78 4.12
C TYR A 83 5.23 -3.92 2.84
N ARG A 84 6.06 -4.96 2.72
CA ARG A 84 6.84 -5.24 1.49
C ARG A 84 5.93 -5.46 0.27
N GLN A 85 4.76 -6.06 0.47
CA GLN A 85 3.74 -6.26 -0.56
C GLN A 85 2.86 -5.02 -0.80
N GLY A 86 2.99 -3.98 0.04
CA GLY A 86 2.15 -2.77 -0.03
C GLY A 86 0.71 -2.98 0.44
N PHE A 87 0.44 -4.01 1.25
CA PHE A 87 -0.90 -4.33 1.72
C PHE A 87 -1.25 -3.57 3.02
N PRO A 88 -2.52 -3.19 3.21
CA PRO A 88 -2.92 -2.44 4.39
C PRO A 88 -2.84 -3.30 5.66
N VAL A 89 -2.13 -2.80 6.67
CA VAL A 89 -1.99 -3.42 8.00
C VAL A 89 -2.84 -2.62 9.02
N PRO A 90 -3.65 -3.29 9.88
CA PRO A 90 -4.35 -2.62 10.98
C PRO A 90 -3.40 -1.90 11.93
N GLU A 91 -3.81 -0.73 12.43
CA GLU A 91 -2.98 0.11 13.30
C GLU A 91 -2.47 -0.63 14.55
N ALA A 92 -3.30 -1.48 15.16
CA ALA A 92 -2.92 -2.27 16.33
C ALA A 92 -1.73 -3.23 16.10
N LEU A 93 -1.46 -3.60 14.83
CA LEU A 93 -0.34 -4.45 14.44
C LEU A 93 0.87 -3.64 13.94
N ALA A 94 0.72 -2.34 13.65
CA ALA A 94 1.78 -1.49 13.14
C ALA A 94 2.98 -1.41 14.11
N ASP A 95 2.73 -1.48 15.41
CA ASP A 95 3.75 -1.51 16.46
C ASP A 95 4.70 -2.71 16.39
N PHE A 96 4.37 -3.74 15.61
CA PHE A 96 5.25 -4.90 15.40
C PHE A 96 6.26 -4.70 14.27
N ALA A 97 6.08 -3.72 13.39
CA ALA A 97 6.92 -3.52 12.21
C ALA A 97 8.37 -3.19 12.58
N THR A 98 9.32 -3.77 11.85
CA THR A 98 10.73 -3.32 11.87
C THR A 98 11.18 -2.69 10.58
N LEU A 99 10.49 -2.97 9.47
CA LEU A 99 10.54 -2.09 8.32
C LEU A 99 9.87 -0.79 8.76
N ARG A 100 10.69 0.22 9.08
CA ARG A 100 10.20 1.59 9.23
C ARG A 100 9.49 1.91 7.92
N SER A 101 8.17 2.02 7.98
CA SER A 101 7.38 2.51 6.87
C SER A 101 7.88 3.92 6.54
N GLU A 102 8.80 4.04 5.58
CA GLU A 102 9.08 5.33 4.93
C GLU A 102 7.81 5.87 4.25
N MET A 103 6.80 5.01 4.09
CA MET A 103 5.48 5.36 3.65
C MET A 103 4.59 5.65 4.86
N SER A 104 4.34 6.94 5.10
CA SER A 104 3.23 7.40 5.92
C SER A 104 1.95 6.59 5.62
N ALA A 105 1.05 6.40 6.59
CA ALA A 105 -0.26 5.76 6.37
C ALA A 105 -1.10 6.43 5.25
N CYS A 106 -0.70 7.64 4.82
CA CYS A 106 -1.28 8.38 3.69
C CYS A 106 -0.54 8.19 2.35
N ALA A 107 0.64 7.56 2.34
CA ALA A 107 1.42 7.31 1.14
C ALA A 107 0.99 5.97 0.52
N ARG A 108 -0.01 6.03 -0.37
CA ARG A 108 -0.27 4.94 -1.31
C ARG A 108 0.75 4.98 -2.43
N GLU A 109 1.50 3.91 -2.62
CA GLU A 109 2.27 3.69 -3.84
C GLU A 109 1.27 3.35 -4.95
N TYR A 110 1.01 4.30 -5.85
CA TYR A 110 0.32 4.03 -7.10
C TYR A 110 1.38 3.66 -8.14
N ARG A 111 1.43 2.37 -8.52
CA ARG A 111 2.17 1.95 -9.71
C ARG A 111 1.33 2.30 -10.92
N LEU A 112 1.63 3.45 -11.52
CA LEU A 112 1.04 3.85 -12.77
C LEU A 112 1.69 3.04 -13.90
N THR A 113 0.86 2.48 -14.77
CA THR A 113 1.29 1.92 -16.05
C THR A 113 1.81 3.03 -16.98
N SER A 114 2.57 2.67 -18.00
CA SER A 114 3.05 3.63 -19.01
C SER A 114 1.90 4.41 -19.67
N ASP A 115 0.77 3.76 -19.92
CA ASP A 115 -0.42 4.39 -20.51
C ASP A 115 -1.06 5.41 -19.56
N GLU A 116 -1.13 5.10 -18.26
CA GLU A 116 -1.64 6.04 -17.25
C GLU A 116 -0.71 7.24 -17.06
N ILE A 117 0.62 7.02 -17.13
CA ILE A 117 1.60 8.12 -17.11
C ILE A 117 1.38 9.03 -18.32
N LEU A 118 1.20 8.46 -19.52
CA LEU A 118 0.97 9.24 -20.73
C LEU A 118 -0.33 10.04 -20.65
N ALA A 119 -1.43 9.42 -20.19
CA ALA A 119 -2.70 10.11 -20.00
C ALA A 119 -2.61 11.29 -19.02
N LEU A 120 -1.83 11.15 -17.94
CA LEU A 120 -1.59 12.24 -16.98
C LEU A 120 -0.74 13.37 -17.58
N VAL A 121 0.24 13.04 -18.42
CA VAL A 121 1.05 14.03 -19.16
C VAL A 121 0.15 14.84 -20.09
N GLU A 122 -0.70 14.19 -20.88
CA GLU A 122 -1.66 14.85 -21.79
C GLU A 122 -2.65 15.73 -21.01
N ALA A 123 -3.16 15.26 -19.88
CA ALA A 123 -4.05 16.05 -19.03
C ALA A 123 -3.35 17.31 -18.47
N CYS A 124 -2.08 17.19 -18.07
CA CYS A 124 -1.29 18.34 -17.61
C CYS A 124 -1.08 19.37 -18.75
N GLU A 125 -0.83 18.91 -19.97
CA GLU A 125 -0.69 19.78 -21.14
C GLU A 125 -2.00 20.49 -21.48
N ALA A 126 -3.10 19.76 -21.58
CA ALA A 126 -4.41 20.32 -21.90
C ALA A 126 -4.80 21.42 -20.89
N ARG A 127 -4.62 21.14 -19.59
CA ARG A 127 -4.94 22.10 -18.53
C ARG A 127 -4.00 23.31 -18.53
N SER A 128 -2.73 23.13 -18.87
CA SER A 128 -1.78 24.23 -19.01
C SER A 128 -2.18 25.17 -20.15
N THR A 129 -2.60 24.60 -21.29
CA THR A 129 -3.09 25.38 -22.44
C THR A 129 -4.34 26.19 -22.08
N GLU A 130 -5.28 25.60 -21.33
CA GLU A 130 -6.45 26.33 -20.82
C GLU A 130 -6.06 27.50 -19.92
N PHE A 131 -5.07 27.32 -19.04
CA PHE A 131 -4.59 28.39 -18.16
C PHE A 131 -3.88 29.49 -18.93
N TRP A 132 -3.06 29.14 -19.95
CA TRP A 132 -2.45 30.13 -20.83
C TRP A 132 -3.49 30.95 -21.60
N ASN A 133 -4.51 30.30 -22.15
CA ASN A 133 -5.60 30.98 -22.85
C ASN A 133 -6.36 31.92 -21.93
N THR A 134 -6.63 31.49 -20.69
CA THR A 134 -7.32 32.30 -19.68
C THR A 134 -6.45 33.46 -19.20
N LEU A 135 -5.15 33.23 -19.03
CA LEU A 135 -4.17 34.26 -18.63
C LEU A 135 -4.05 35.34 -19.70
N GLY A 136 -4.06 34.98 -20.98
CA GLY A 136 -4.07 35.93 -22.10
C GLY A 136 -5.29 36.84 -22.14
N GLN A 137 -6.37 36.48 -21.44
CA GLN A 137 -7.59 37.29 -21.29
C GLN A 137 -7.68 38.01 -19.94
N ALA A 138 -6.78 37.72 -18.98
CA ALA A 138 -6.76 38.31 -17.66
C ALA A 138 -5.91 39.59 -17.63
N GLY A 139 -6.29 40.56 -16.79
CA GLY A 139 -5.45 41.74 -16.54
C GLY A 139 -4.14 41.34 -15.85
N ALA A 140 -3.00 41.83 -16.36
CA ALA A 140 -1.65 41.41 -15.99
C ALA A 140 -1.34 41.48 -14.48
N ASP A 141 -1.91 42.45 -13.76
CA ASP A 141 -1.64 42.66 -12.33
C ASP A 141 -2.68 42.01 -11.39
N SER A 142 -3.66 41.31 -11.97
CA SER A 142 -4.73 40.67 -11.20
C SER A 142 -4.21 39.51 -10.34
N SER A 143 -4.85 39.28 -9.19
CA SER A 143 -4.60 38.08 -8.38
C SER A 143 -4.89 36.79 -9.16
N ALA A 144 -5.87 36.82 -10.06
CA ALA A 144 -6.19 35.72 -10.96
C ALA A 144 -5.03 35.37 -11.89
N ALA A 145 -4.36 36.37 -12.49
CA ALA A 145 -3.20 36.16 -13.36
C ALA A 145 -2.05 35.45 -12.61
N ARG A 146 -1.77 35.88 -11.37
CA ARG A 146 -0.73 35.24 -10.53
C ARG A 146 -1.07 33.78 -10.18
N ILE A 147 -2.33 33.48 -9.87
CA ILE A 147 -2.79 32.12 -9.58
C ILE A 147 -2.67 31.22 -10.81
N LEU A 148 -3.07 31.72 -11.98
CA LEU A 148 -2.95 31.00 -13.25
C LEU A 148 -1.50 30.71 -13.60
N GLN A 149 -0.61 31.69 -13.41
CA GLN A 149 0.82 31.53 -13.68
C GLN A 149 1.47 30.49 -12.76
N ALA A 150 1.19 30.53 -11.46
CA ALA A 150 1.64 29.49 -10.53
C ALA A 150 1.06 28.10 -10.88
N GLY A 151 -0.19 28.05 -11.35
CA GLY A 151 -0.82 26.83 -11.85
C GLY A 151 -0.08 26.22 -13.05
N ILE A 152 0.29 27.05 -14.02
CA ILE A 152 1.07 26.65 -15.20
C ILE A 152 2.44 26.09 -14.81
N GLU A 153 3.15 26.76 -13.90
CA GLU A 153 4.46 26.32 -13.42
C GLU A 153 4.37 24.95 -12.72
N ASN A 154 3.34 24.76 -11.88
CA ASN A 154 3.10 23.51 -11.18
C ASN A 154 2.78 22.35 -12.14
N LEU A 155 1.92 22.58 -13.14
CA LEU A 155 1.59 21.58 -14.15
C LEU A 155 2.81 21.23 -15.01
N SER A 156 3.63 22.23 -15.36
CA SER A 156 4.87 22.02 -16.11
C SER A 156 5.92 21.24 -15.31
N ALA A 157 6.01 21.46 -14.00
CA ALA A 157 6.87 20.69 -13.11
C ALA A 157 6.36 19.25 -12.94
N ALA A 158 5.05 19.05 -12.79
CA ALA A 158 4.44 17.73 -12.70
C ALA A 158 4.68 16.90 -13.98
N ARG A 159 4.47 17.49 -15.15
CA ARG A 159 4.73 16.86 -16.46
C ARG A 159 6.18 16.39 -16.60
N ARG A 160 7.16 17.25 -16.27
CA ARG A 160 8.58 16.86 -16.30
C ARG A 160 8.87 15.67 -15.40
N LYS A 161 8.36 15.69 -14.16
CA LYS A 161 8.53 14.57 -13.22
C LYS A 161 7.90 13.26 -13.71
N LEU A 162 6.80 13.33 -14.46
CA LEU A 162 6.16 12.14 -15.04
C LEU A 162 6.99 11.56 -16.20
N LEU A 163 7.61 12.42 -17.03
CA LEU A 163 8.43 12.01 -18.18
C LEU A 163 9.85 11.58 -17.80
N ASP A 164 10.42 12.14 -16.73
CA ASP A 164 11.78 11.81 -16.26
C ASP A 164 11.85 10.46 -15.50
N ARG A 165 10.71 9.78 -15.31
CA ARG A 165 10.67 8.45 -14.70
C ARG A 165 11.12 7.41 -15.73
N PRO A 166 12.07 6.51 -15.38
CA PRO A 166 12.40 5.38 -16.25
C PRO A 166 11.16 4.49 -16.38
N LEU A 167 10.79 4.19 -17.64
CA LEU A 167 9.73 3.25 -18.00
C LEU A 167 10.15 1.81 -17.72
#